data_AF-A0AAU9VF79-F1
#
_entry.id   AF-A0AAU9VF79-F1
#
_cell.length_a   1.000
_cell.length_b   1.000
_cell.length_c   1.000
_cell.angle_alpha   90.00
_cell.angle_beta   90.00
_cell.angle_gamma   90.00
#
_symmetry.space_group_name_H-M   'P 1'
#
loop_
_entity.id
_entity.type
_entity.pdbx_description
1 polymer ?
#
loop_
_entity_poly.entity_id
_entity_poly.type
_entity_poly.pdbx_seq_one_letter_code
_entity_poly.pdbx_strand_id
1 'polypeptide(L)'
;MQDGTTAKIQSSQQCRVSRHARWRQGRRGSQRFNMARNEKLNRYNFLKKLAHSLIEPQLRRRLECCTLRVSIKRLICKILNEDPPPVSGHEIIRDESRARCALCDKENAKHTRMRCHTCRRRICDDHRSGACFECAANAS
;
A
#
# COMPACT_ATOMS: atom_id res chain seq x y z
N MET A 1 26.10 55.19 -49.10
CA MET A 1 25.31 56.03 -48.17
C MET A 1 23.85 55.81 -48.51
N GLN A 2 23.00 55.54 -47.50
CA GLN A 2 21.72 54.79 -47.53
C GLN A 2 21.97 53.34 -47.11
N ASP A 3 21.34 52.71 -46.11
CA ASP A 3 20.03 52.87 -45.44
C ASP A 3 20.19 52.47 -43.94
N GLY A 4 19.33 52.84 -42.98
CA GLY A 4 17.97 52.33 -42.85
C GLY A 4 17.75 51.89 -41.39
N THR A 5 16.76 52.53 -40.75
CA THR A 5 16.37 52.36 -39.35
C THR A 5 15.44 51.15 -39.19
N THR A 6 15.73 50.18 -38.31
CA THR A 6 14.71 49.25 -37.80
C THR A 6 15.00 48.71 -36.38
N ALA A 7 14.18 49.21 -35.45
CA ALA A 7 13.53 48.57 -34.30
C ALA A 7 14.19 47.36 -33.59
N LYS A 8 14.61 47.60 -32.35
CA LYS A 8 14.78 46.58 -31.29
C LYS A 8 13.41 46.26 -30.68
N ILE A 9 13.00 45.00 -30.73
CA ILE A 9 11.87 44.47 -29.95
C ILE A 9 12.47 43.68 -28.78
N GLN A 10 12.41 44.25 -27.58
CA GLN A 10 12.68 43.57 -26.32
C GLN A 10 11.33 43.40 -25.59
N SER A 11 10.76 42.20 -25.60
CA SER A 11 9.64 41.82 -24.72
C SER A 11 10.22 41.23 -23.43
N SER A 12 10.31 42.01 -22.34
CA SER A 12 9.29 42.11 -21.29
C SER A 12 9.02 40.80 -20.54
N GLN A 13 9.94 40.40 -19.67
CA GLN A 13 9.65 39.49 -18.54
C GLN A 13 9.81 40.27 -17.25
N GLN A 14 8.72 40.90 -16.80
CA GLN A 14 8.53 41.31 -15.41
C GLN A 14 7.04 41.60 -15.17
N CYS A 15 6.31 40.58 -14.71
CA CYS A 15 5.00 40.75 -14.11
C CYS A 15 5.07 40.28 -12.66
N ARG A 16 5.30 41.24 -11.75
CA ARG A 16 4.90 41.13 -10.35
C ARG A 16 3.38 41.01 -10.31
N VAL A 17 2.85 39.93 -9.73
CA VAL A 17 1.46 39.90 -9.28
C VAL A 17 1.42 39.38 -7.85
N SER A 18 1.38 40.36 -6.94
CA SER A 18 0.82 40.22 -5.61
C SER A 18 -0.63 39.74 -5.71
N ARG A 19 -0.97 38.61 -5.10
CA ARG A 19 -2.37 38.28 -4.76
C ARG A 19 -2.43 37.74 -3.34
N HIS A 20 -2.70 38.64 -2.42
CA HIS A 20 -3.33 38.34 -1.14
C HIS A 20 -4.68 37.68 -1.40
N ALA A 21 -4.80 36.38 -1.16
CA ALA A 21 -6.10 35.72 -1.03
C ALA A 21 -6.62 35.95 0.40
N ARG A 22 -7.38 37.04 0.51
CA ARG A 22 -8.19 37.47 1.64
C ARG A 22 -9.26 36.41 1.96
N TRP A 23 -9.02 35.54 2.94
CA TRP A 23 -10.08 34.74 3.56
C TRP A 23 -10.88 35.61 4.54
N ARG A 24 -11.96 36.25 4.06
CA ARG A 24 -12.96 36.90 4.91
C ARG A 24 -14.17 35.99 5.12
N GLN A 25 -14.28 35.54 6.37
CA GLN A 25 -15.47 35.53 7.24
C GLN A 25 -16.79 34.93 6.73
N GLY A 26 -17.28 33.90 7.45
CA GLY A 26 -18.72 33.65 7.55
C GLY A 26 -19.12 32.25 8.03
N ARG A 27 -19.10 31.99 9.35
CA ARG A 27 -20.26 31.44 10.07
C ARG A 27 -20.00 31.38 11.58
N ARG A 28 -20.82 32.15 12.30
CA ARG A 28 -21.04 32.07 13.76
C ARG A 28 -21.72 30.75 14.07
N GLY A 29 -21.07 29.90 14.86
CA GLY A 29 -21.64 28.73 15.50
C GLY A 29 -21.12 28.68 16.92
N SER A 30 -21.85 29.31 17.83
CA SER A 30 -21.63 29.23 19.26
C SER A 30 -22.05 27.84 19.73
N GLN A 31 -21.11 26.90 19.76
CA GLN A 31 -21.19 25.74 20.64
C GLN A 31 -19.94 25.75 21.49
N ARG A 32 -20.08 26.32 22.70
CA ARG A 32 -19.13 26.10 23.79
C ARG A 32 -19.29 24.62 24.18
N PHE A 33 -18.54 23.76 23.50
CA PHE A 33 -18.32 22.41 23.99
C PHE A 33 -17.65 22.54 25.35
N ASN A 34 -18.30 21.98 26.36
CA ASN A 34 -17.83 21.94 27.73
C ASN A 34 -16.56 21.09 27.75
N MET A 35 -15.40 21.74 27.59
CA MET A 35 -14.10 21.11 27.58
C MET A 35 -13.73 20.82 29.04
N ALA A 36 -14.34 19.77 29.59
CA ALA A 36 -13.87 19.14 30.81
C ALA A 36 -12.35 18.96 30.65
N ARG A 37 -11.57 19.42 31.64
CA ARG A 37 -10.12 19.29 31.63
C ARG A 37 -9.79 17.80 31.60
N ASN A 38 -9.64 17.27 30.39
CA ASN A 38 -9.28 15.88 30.13
C ASN A 38 -7.81 15.79 30.47
N GLU A 39 -7.52 15.43 31.72
CA GLU A 39 -6.20 15.39 32.27
C GLU A 39 -5.38 14.30 31.54
N LYS A 40 -4.75 14.73 30.44
CA LYS A 40 -3.62 14.11 29.73
C LYS A 40 -3.90 12.81 28.95
N LEU A 41 -5.10 12.63 28.37
CA LEU A 41 -5.21 11.71 27.23
C LEU A 41 -4.64 12.39 25.97
N ASN A 42 -3.38 12.06 25.65
CA ASN A 42 -2.76 12.45 24.40
C ASN A 42 -3.67 11.98 23.24
N ARG A 43 -4.17 12.94 22.44
CA ARG A 43 -5.05 12.69 21.29
C ARG A 43 -4.49 11.62 20.36
N TYR A 44 -3.18 11.61 20.15
CA TYR A 44 -2.51 10.58 19.35
C TYR A 44 -2.70 9.18 19.93
N ASN A 45 -2.49 9.01 21.23
CA ASN A 45 -2.66 7.72 21.91
C ASN A 45 -4.13 7.27 21.89
N PHE A 46 -5.06 8.21 22.05
CA PHE A 46 -6.49 7.91 21.92
C PHE A 46 -6.84 7.40 20.53
N LEU A 47 -6.42 8.11 19.48
CA LEU A 47 -6.68 7.69 18.09
C LEU A 47 -5.99 6.37 17.75
N LYS A 48 -4.77 6.15 18.25
CA LYS A 48 -4.05 4.87 18.07
C LYS A 48 -4.82 3.71 18.70
N LYS A 49 -5.32 3.89 19.93
CA LYS A 49 -6.15 2.88 20.62
C LYS A 49 -7.45 2.63 19.88
N LEU A 50 -8.16 3.71 19.49
CA LEU A 50 -9.41 3.60 18.74
C LEU A 50 -9.20 2.85 17.42
N ALA A 51 -8.17 3.22 16.65
CA ALA A 51 -7.85 2.55 15.40
C ALA A 51 -7.55 1.06 15.63
N HIS A 52 -6.79 0.72 16.68
CA HIS A 52 -6.50 -0.67 17.04
C HIS A 52 -7.77 -1.46 17.38
N SER A 53 -8.66 -0.91 18.21
CA SER A 53 -9.94 -1.56 18.56
C SER A 53 -10.87 -1.78 17.37
N LEU A 54 -10.83 -0.89 16.37
CA LEU A 54 -11.64 -1.04 15.15
C LEU A 54 -11.09 -2.12 14.22
N ILE A 55 -9.76 -2.23 14.09
CA ILE A 55 -9.14 -3.20 13.17
C ILE A 55 -9.02 -4.59 13.78
N GLU A 56 -8.90 -4.71 15.09
CA GLU A 56 -8.72 -5.98 15.80
C GLU A 56 -9.69 -7.09 15.36
N PRO A 57 -11.02 -6.91 15.37
CA PRO A 57 -11.94 -7.97 14.95
C PRO A 57 -11.77 -8.38 13.48
N GLN A 58 -11.38 -7.44 12.62
CA GLN A 58 -11.12 -7.72 11.20
C GLN A 58 -9.82 -8.51 11.00
N LEU A 59 -8.80 -8.21 11.81
CA LEU A 59 -7.53 -8.92 11.83
C LEU A 59 -7.70 -10.36 12.31
N ARG A 60 -8.48 -10.58 13.38
CA ARG A 60 -8.80 -11.92 13.89
C ARG A 60 -9.53 -12.77 12.83
N ARG A 61 -10.59 -12.24 12.21
CA ARG A 61 -11.30 -12.91 11.10
C ARG A 61 -10.36 -13.25 9.95
N ARG A 62 -9.38 -12.40 9.64
CA ARG A 62 -8.39 -12.67 8.58
C ARG A 62 -7.41 -13.78 8.92
N LEU A 63 -7.10 -14.02 10.20
CA LEU A 63 -6.21 -15.12 10.60
C LEU A 63 -6.85 -16.49 10.34
N GLU A 64 -8.17 -16.59 10.46
CA GLU A 64 -8.96 -17.79 10.15
C GLU A 64 -8.90 -18.18 8.67
N CYS A 65 -8.60 -17.23 7.76
CA CYS A 65 -8.47 -17.53 6.33
C CYS A 65 -7.24 -18.43 6.05
N CYS A 66 -7.49 -19.66 5.57
CA CYS A 66 -6.43 -20.60 5.19
C CYS A 66 -5.57 -20.11 4.01
N THR A 67 -6.15 -19.32 3.10
CA THR A 67 -5.49 -18.81 1.89
C THR A 67 -4.57 -17.60 2.14
N LEU A 68 -4.61 -17.02 3.34
CA LEU A 68 -3.82 -15.85 3.65
C LEU A 68 -2.34 -16.21 3.79
N ARG A 69 -1.48 -15.45 3.10
CA ARG A 69 -0.02 -15.67 3.11
C ARG A 69 0.55 -15.65 4.53
N VAL A 70 1.44 -16.59 4.84
CA VAL A 70 2.10 -16.73 6.15
C VAL A 70 2.80 -15.42 6.58
N SER A 71 3.42 -14.70 5.65
CA SER A 71 4.05 -13.41 5.94
C SER A 71 3.06 -12.37 6.46
N ILE A 72 1.85 -12.36 5.90
CA ILE A 72 0.77 -11.47 6.34
C ILE A 72 0.23 -11.95 7.68
N LYS A 73 0.01 -13.26 7.88
CA LYS A 73 -0.40 -13.81 9.19
C LYS A 73 0.56 -13.40 10.30
N ARG A 74 1.87 -13.52 10.07
CA ARG A 74 2.91 -13.06 11.01
C ARG A 74 2.83 -11.56 11.30
N LEU A 75 2.58 -10.74 10.29
CA LEU A 75 2.41 -9.29 10.47
C LEU A 75 1.17 -8.97 11.32
N ILE A 76 0.07 -9.69 11.08
CA ILE A 76 -1.16 -9.54 11.85
C ILE A 76 -0.94 -9.94 13.32
N CYS A 77 -0.30 -11.09 13.57
CA CYS A 77 0.07 -11.51 14.94
C CYS A 77 0.92 -10.46 15.65
N LYS A 78 1.88 -9.82 14.95
CA LYS A 78 2.67 -8.70 15.52
C LYS A 78 1.81 -7.48 15.88
N ILE A 79 0.78 -7.17 15.10
CA ILE A 79 -0.15 -6.06 15.39
C ILE A 79 -1.06 -6.39 16.58
N LEU A 80 -1.47 -7.65 16.71
CA LEU A 80 -2.27 -8.16 17.83
C LEU A 80 -1.43 -8.50 19.07
N ASN A 81 -0.10 -8.51 18.94
CA ASN A 81 0.85 -8.91 19.97
C ASN A 81 0.65 -10.36 20.47
N GLU A 82 0.31 -11.25 19.53
CA GLU A 82 0.09 -12.68 19.77
C GLU A 82 1.25 -13.51 19.19
N ASP A 83 1.46 -14.70 19.75
CA ASP A 83 2.47 -15.62 19.23
C ASP A 83 2.12 -16.06 17.80
N PRO A 84 3.09 -16.05 16.87
CA PRO A 84 2.84 -16.44 15.50
C PRO A 84 2.46 -17.93 15.45
N PRO A 85 1.47 -18.32 14.62
CA PRO A 85 1.15 -19.73 14.45
C PRO A 85 2.38 -20.48 13.90
N PRO A 86 2.55 -21.76 14.30
CA PRO A 86 3.66 -22.58 13.83
C PRO A 86 3.66 -22.63 12.31
N VAL A 87 4.85 -22.53 11.73
CA VAL A 87 5.07 -22.40 10.30
C VAL A 87 4.82 -23.75 9.63
N SER A 88 3.57 -24.08 9.31
CA SER A 88 3.24 -25.25 8.49
C SER A 88 3.28 -24.97 6.98
N GLY A 89 3.84 -23.81 6.58
CA GLY A 89 3.85 -23.39 5.18
C GLY A 89 4.95 -24.06 4.37
N HIS A 90 4.58 -24.73 3.27
CA HIS A 90 5.53 -25.20 2.26
C HIS A 90 6.51 -24.08 1.86
N GLU A 91 7.80 -24.36 2.00
CA GLU A 91 8.85 -23.41 1.65
C GLU A 91 8.78 -23.03 0.16
N ILE A 92 9.01 -21.74 -0.10
CA ILE A 92 9.09 -21.23 -1.46
C ILE A 92 10.44 -21.62 -2.03
N ILE A 93 10.45 -22.53 -2.99
CA ILE A 93 11.66 -22.85 -3.73
C ILE A 93 12.02 -21.64 -4.61
N ARG A 94 13.21 -21.08 -4.42
CA ARG A 94 13.75 -19.97 -5.21
C ARG A 94 14.98 -20.43 -5.96
N ASP A 95 15.03 -20.12 -7.25
CA ASP A 95 16.22 -20.25 -8.07
C ASP A 95 17.10 -19.00 -7.99
N GLU A 96 18.38 -19.18 -8.31
CA GLU A 96 19.34 -18.09 -8.51
C GLU A 96 19.00 -17.28 -9.77
N SER A 97 18.66 -17.96 -10.87
CA SER A 97 18.30 -17.34 -12.14
C SER A 97 16.83 -16.92 -12.18
N ARG A 98 16.50 -15.91 -12.99
CA ARG A 98 15.12 -15.45 -13.21
C ARG A 98 14.64 -15.97 -14.58
N ALA A 99 13.40 -16.47 -14.66
CA ALA A 99 12.81 -16.91 -15.92
C ALA A 99 11.33 -16.52 -16.00
N ARG A 100 10.73 -16.63 -17.19
CA ARG A 100 9.31 -16.31 -17.41
C ARG A 100 8.40 -17.26 -16.61
N CYS A 101 7.30 -16.72 -16.08
CA CYS A 101 6.25 -17.52 -15.48
C CYS A 101 5.59 -18.43 -16.53
N ALA A 102 5.36 -19.70 -16.17
CA ALA A 102 4.74 -20.68 -17.05
C ALA A 102 3.22 -20.49 -17.23
N LEU A 103 2.57 -19.75 -16.33
CA LEU A 103 1.12 -19.54 -16.32
C LEU A 103 0.69 -18.20 -16.94
N CYS A 104 1.64 -17.29 -17.17
CA CYS A 104 1.34 -16.04 -17.86
C CYS A 104 1.23 -16.28 -19.37
N ASP A 105 0.33 -15.53 -20.01
CA ASP A 105 0.31 -15.40 -21.47
C ASP A 105 1.68 -14.90 -21.98
N LYS A 106 2.02 -15.30 -23.21
CA LYS A 106 3.35 -15.04 -23.80
C LYS A 106 3.71 -13.55 -23.83
N GLU A 107 2.72 -12.69 -24.04
CA GLU A 107 2.90 -11.23 -24.15
C GLU A 107 3.09 -10.54 -22.79
N ASN A 108 2.47 -11.06 -21.73
CA ASN A 108 2.49 -10.46 -20.39
C ASN A 108 3.29 -11.29 -19.38
N ALA A 109 4.23 -12.10 -19.87
CA ALA A 109 4.98 -13.06 -19.07
C ALA A 109 5.92 -12.39 -18.07
N LYS A 110 5.49 -12.33 -16.80
CA LYS A 110 6.31 -11.81 -15.70
C LYS A 110 7.49 -12.74 -15.43
N HIS A 111 8.67 -12.15 -15.26
CA HIS A 111 9.88 -12.88 -14.88
C HIS A 111 9.89 -13.13 -13.36
N THR A 112 10.22 -14.34 -12.94
CA THR A 112 10.20 -14.80 -11.55
C THR A 112 11.40 -15.70 -11.22
N ARG A 113 11.81 -15.69 -9.95
CA ARG A 113 12.77 -16.64 -9.38
C ARG A 113 12.10 -17.78 -8.63
N MET A 114 10.78 -17.72 -8.44
CA MET A 114 10.05 -18.67 -7.61
C MET A 114 9.58 -19.88 -8.41
N ARG A 115 9.56 -21.05 -7.76
CA ARG A 115 8.95 -22.28 -8.25
C ARG A 115 7.80 -22.73 -7.37
N CYS A 116 6.83 -23.39 -8.00
CA CYS A 116 5.82 -24.15 -7.27
C CYS A 116 6.48 -25.30 -6.49
N HIS A 117 6.12 -25.48 -5.22
CA HIS A 117 6.65 -26.57 -4.40
C HIS A 117 6.18 -27.95 -4.89
N THR A 118 4.98 -28.04 -5.48
CA THR A 118 4.38 -29.30 -5.98
C THR A 118 4.94 -29.69 -7.36
N CYS A 119 4.82 -28.80 -8.36
CA CYS A 119 5.14 -29.13 -9.76
C CYS A 119 6.46 -28.54 -10.26
N ARG A 120 7.18 -27.77 -9.42
CA ARG A 120 8.47 -27.13 -9.74
C ARG A 120 8.48 -26.17 -10.94
N ARG A 121 7.33 -25.84 -11.53
CA ARG A 121 7.22 -24.81 -12.58
C ARG A 121 7.45 -23.41 -12.01
N ARG A 122 7.98 -22.51 -12.84
CA ARG A 122 8.24 -21.11 -12.49
C ARG A 122 6.94 -20.32 -12.43
N ILE A 123 6.64 -19.68 -11.31
CA ILE A 123 5.39 -18.93 -11.09
C ILE A 123 5.64 -17.51 -10.58
N CYS A 124 4.91 -16.53 -11.10
CA CYS A 124 4.93 -15.16 -10.59
C CYS A 124 4.06 -15.03 -9.33
N ASP A 125 4.14 -13.89 -8.64
CA ASP A 125 3.35 -13.65 -7.42
C ASP A 125 1.84 -13.57 -7.65
N ASP A 126 1.39 -13.24 -8.86
CA ASP A 126 -0.03 -13.19 -9.22
C ASP A 126 -0.59 -14.61 -9.40
N HIS A 127 0.21 -15.50 -10.00
CA HIS A 127 -0.15 -16.89 -10.21
C HIS A 127 0.10 -17.81 -9.01
N ARG A 128 0.28 -17.23 -7.82
CA ARG A 128 0.67 -17.93 -6.60
C ARG A 128 -0.31 -17.70 -5.46
N SER A 129 -0.99 -18.78 -5.07
CA SER A 129 -1.89 -18.87 -3.90
C SER A 129 -1.40 -19.85 -2.82
N GLY A 130 -0.17 -20.37 -2.95
CA GLY A 130 0.45 -21.36 -2.04
C GLY A 130 1.18 -22.44 -2.85
N ALA A 131 0.47 -22.98 -3.84
CA ALA A 131 0.99 -23.72 -4.99
C ALA A 131 0.71 -22.92 -6.28
N CYS A 132 1.03 -23.52 -7.43
CA CYS A 132 0.55 -23.03 -8.73
C CYS A 132 -0.98 -23.17 -8.81
N PHE A 133 -1.68 -22.32 -9.58
CA PHE A 133 -3.15 -22.42 -9.70
C PHE A 133 -3.63 -23.81 -10.13
N GLU A 134 -2.96 -24.44 -11.09
CA GLU A 134 -3.28 -25.81 -11.52
C GLU A 134 -3.07 -26.84 -10.39
N CYS A 135 -2.01 -26.65 -9.59
CA CYS A 135 -1.67 -27.54 -8.48
C CYS A 135 -2.67 -27.40 -7.33
N ALA A 136 -3.16 -26.18 -7.11
CA ALA A 136 -4.19 -25.89 -6.12
C ALA A 136 -5.56 -26.45 -6.54
N ALA A 137 -5.87 -26.42 -7.85
CA ALA A 137 -7.10 -27.01 -8.39
C ALA A 137 -7.10 -28.54 -8.29
N ASN A 138 -5.94 -29.19 -8.46
CA ASN A 138 -5.83 -30.65 -8.46
C ASN A 138 -5.63 -31.27 -7.07
N ALA A 139 -5.64 -30.49 -5.99
CA ALA A 139 -5.42 -30.96 -4.61
C ALA A 139 -6.74 -31.36 -3.90
N SER A 140 -7.68 -31.97 -4.63
CA SER A 140 -8.96 -32.45 -4.10
C SER A 140 -8.84 -33.81 -3.42
#